data_AF-A0A2V3I894-F1
#
_entry.id   AF-A0A2V3I894-F1
#
_cell.length_a   1.000
_cell.length_b   1.000
_cell.length_c   1.000
_cell.angle_alpha   90.00
_cell.angle_beta   90.00
_cell.angle_gamma   90.00
#
_symmetry.space_group_name_H-M   'P 1'
#
loop_
_entity.id
_entity.type
_entity.pdbx_description
1 polymer ?
#
loop_
_entity_poly.entity_id
_entity_poly.type
_entity_poly.pdbx_seq_one_letter_code
_entity_poly.pdbx_strand_id
1 'polypeptide(L)'
;GIGSSNKSNERKNPFSAEERTEMIISSIESSMIDRLKIFDIPDVDNHEKWTFEIDQIVPKYDVVFSNDEFTKTLFEKRKIDVIPVVLKDREKFSGTNVRQLITDDKNWQDLVPRGTRKVLDKINAIERLKNL
;
A
#
# COMPACT_ATOMS: atom_id res chain seq x y z
N GLY A 1 5.77 0.99 4.73
CA GLY A 1 5.67 -0.47 4.65
C GLY A 1 4.63 -0.86 3.63
N ILE A 2 4.82 -1.98 2.94
CA ILE A 2 3.83 -2.62 2.09
C ILE A 2 3.10 -3.66 2.95
N GLY A 3 1.90 -3.31 3.42
CA GLY A 3 1.05 -4.23 4.21
C GLY A 3 0.53 -5.39 3.35
N SER A 4 0.14 -6.49 4.00
CA SER A 4 -0.29 -7.73 3.33
C SER A 4 0.69 -8.15 2.22
N SER A 5 2.01 -8.04 2.49
CA SER A 5 3.05 -8.33 1.50
C SER A 5 3.03 -9.78 1.01
N ASN A 6 2.53 -10.70 1.85
CA ASN A 6 2.32 -12.11 1.56
C ASN A 6 1.07 -12.42 0.72
N LYS A 7 0.27 -11.42 0.34
CA LYS A 7 -0.93 -11.60 -0.50
C LYS A 7 -0.69 -11.07 -1.92
N SER A 8 -1.15 -11.85 -2.89
CA SER A 8 -1.13 -11.52 -4.32
C SER A 8 -2.13 -12.40 -5.07
N ASN A 9 -2.49 -12.05 -6.31
CA ASN A 9 -3.44 -12.82 -7.14
C ASN A 9 -4.80 -13.05 -6.46
N GLU A 10 -5.28 -12.08 -5.69
CA GLU A 10 -6.62 -12.06 -5.10
C GLU A 10 -7.38 -10.80 -5.55
N ARG A 11 -8.72 -10.83 -5.59
CA ARG A 11 -9.53 -9.63 -5.91
C ARG A 11 -9.19 -8.40 -5.08
N LYS A 12 -8.90 -8.58 -3.79
CA LYS A 12 -8.49 -7.50 -2.88
C LYS A 12 -6.99 -7.17 -2.98
N ASN A 13 -6.16 -8.16 -3.29
CA ASN A 13 -4.70 -8.05 -3.35
C ASN A 13 -4.19 -8.65 -4.69
N PRO A 14 -4.40 -7.96 -5.82
CA PRO A 14 -4.08 -8.53 -7.14
C PRO A 14 -2.58 -8.51 -7.47
N PHE A 15 -1.81 -7.68 -6.77
CA PHE A 15 -0.40 -7.41 -7.08
C PHE A 15 0.52 -7.88 -5.96
N SER A 16 1.69 -8.41 -6.33
CA SER A 16 2.71 -8.84 -5.37
C SER A 16 3.32 -7.65 -4.62
N ALA A 17 4.08 -7.93 -3.56
CA ALA A 17 4.85 -6.89 -2.87
C ALA A 17 5.91 -6.22 -3.78
N GLU A 18 6.55 -7.01 -4.65
CA GLU A 18 7.52 -6.52 -5.63
C GLU A 18 6.87 -5.57 -6.64
N GLU A 19 5.73 -5.95 -7.22
CA GLU A 19 5.00 -5.11 -8.18
C GLU A 19 4.54 -3.79 -7.53
N ARG A 20 4.05 -3.85 -6.28
CA ARG A 20 3.65 -2.66 -5.51
C ARG A 20 4.86 -1.75 -5.19
N THR A 21 6.01 -2.34 -4.89
CA THR A 21 7.26 -1.62 -4.69
C THR A 21 7.70 -0.93 -5.98
N GLU A 22 7.66 -1.61 -7.12
CA GLU A 22 7.97 -1.03 -8.43
C GLU A 22 7.03 0.14 -8.77
N MET A 23 5.73 0.01 -8.47
CA MET A 23 4.75 1.09 -8.66
C MET A 23 5.09 2.33 -7.84
N ILE A 24 5.50 2.18 -6.57
CA ILE A 24 5.84 3.30 -5.69
C ILE A 24 7.14 3.96 -6.16
N ILE A 25 8.21 3.19 -6.34
CA ILE A 25 9.52 3.70 -6.73
C ILE A 25 9.44 4.43 -8.07
N SER A 26 8.66 3.91 -9.02
CA SER A 26 8.48 4.53 -10.34
C SER A 26 7.64 5.81 -10.31
N SER A 27 6.97 6.10 -9.18
CA SER A 27 5.99 7.20 -9.05
C SER A 27 6.44 8.33 -8.14
N ILE A 28 7.56 8.17 -7.45
CA ILE A 28 8.14 9.22 -6.60
C ILE A 28 9.15 10.07 -7.36
N GLU A 29 9.34 11.30 -6.90
CA GLU A 29 10.42 12.16 -7.38
C GLU A 29 11.79 11.53 -7.07
N SER A 30 12.75 11.68 -7.99
CA SER A 30 14.09 11.09 -7.84
C SER A 30 14.80 11.55 -6.55
N SER A 31 14.56 12.80 -6.13
CA SER A 31 15.11 13.36 -4.89
C SER A 31 14.58 12.69 -3.61
N MET A 32 13.52 11.89 -3.70
CA MET A 32 12.94 11.17 -2.56
C MET A 32 13.51 9.76 -2.39
N ILE A 33 14.20 9.22 -3.41
CA ILE A 33 14.65 7.82 -3.43
C ILE A 33 15.58 7.53 -2.25
N ASP A 34 16.56 8.39 -1.99
CA ASP A 34 17.52 8.20 -0.89
C ASP A 34 16.89 8.39 0.50
N ARG A 35 15.70 8.99 0.56
CA ARG A 35 14.96 9.26 1.80
C ARG A 35 13.86 8.24 2.07
N LEU A 36 13.64 7.30 1.14
CA LEU A 36 12.60 6.29 1.23
C LEU A 36 13.21 4.91 1.44
N LYS A 37 12.70 4.20 2.45
CA LYS A 37 12.91 2.76 2.58
C LYS A 37 11.55 2.06 2.57
N ILE A 38 11.45 1.02 1.77
CA ILE A 38 10.24 0.21 1.63
C ILE A 38 10.52 -1.14 2.30
N PHE A 39 9.58 -1.57 3.12
CA PHE A 39 9.65 -2.82 3.87
C PHE A 39 8.36 -3.60 3.66
N ASP A 40 8.48 -4.89 3.43
CA ASP A 40 7.36 -5.81 3.27
C ASP A 40 6.85 -6.24 4.64
N ILE A 41 5.57 -5.97 4.92
CA ILE A 41 4.93 -6.26 6.20
C ILE A 41 3.82 -7.29 5.93
N PRO A 42 4.07 -8.58 6.20
CA PRO A 42 3.06 -9.61 5.97
C PRO A 42 1.93 -9.51 6.99
N ASP A 43 0.76 -10.01 6.61
CA ASP A 43 -0.33 -10.20 7.57
C ASP A 43 0.04 -11.31 8.56
N VAL A 44 -0.32 -11.13 9.82
CA VAL A 44 -0.11 -12.11 10.90
C VAL A 44 -1.43 -12.46 11.58
N ASP A 45 -1.54 -13.69 12.07
CA ASP A 45 -2.78 -14.18 12.69
C ASP A 45 -3.08 -13.49 14.03
N ASN A 46 -2.05 -13.01 14.74
CA ASN A 46 -2.21 -12.35 16.04
C ASN A 46 -2.03 -10.83 15.92
N HIS A 47 -3.15 -10.13 15.78
CA HIS A 47 -3.20 -8.66 15.65
C HIS A 47 -2.64 -7.91 16.87
N GLU A 48 -2.71 -8.45 18.09
CA GLU A 48 -2.12 -7.79 19.26
C GLU A 48 -0.59 -7.76 19.20
N LYS A 49 0.01 -8.80 18.60
CA LYS A 49 1.47 -8.90 18.42
C LYS A 49 1.98 -8.20 17.16
N TRP A 50 1.10 -7.85 16.23
CA TRP A 50 1.48 -7.29 14.92
C TRP A 50 2.40 -6.07 15.04
N THR A 51 2.19 -5.17 16.01
CA THR A 51 3.08 -4.02 16.17
C THR A 51 4.51 -4.41 16.57
N PHE A 52 4.71 -5.51 17.31
CA PHE A 52 6.03 -6.01 17.66
C PHE A 52 6.71 -6.71 16.48
N GLU A 53 5.92 -7.36 15.62
CA GLU A 53 6.42 -7.95 14.37
C GLU A 53 6.96 -6.86 13.43
N ILE A 54 6.31 -5.69 13.39
CA ILE A 54 6.82 -4.53 12.63
C ILE A 54 8.22 -4.13 13.09
N ASP A 55 8.52 -4.18 14.39
CA ASP A 55 9.84 -3.80 14.90
C ASP A 55 10.95 -4.77 14.53
N GLN A 56 10.61 -6.01 14.16
CA GLN A 56 11.57 -6.97 13.62
C GLN A 56 11.93 -6.67 12.16
N ILE A 57 11.05 -5.96 11.45
CA ILE A 57 11.16 -5.69 10.02
C ILE A 57 11.69 -4.27 9.77
N VAL A 58 11.16 -3.29 10.51
CA VAL A 58 11.39 -1.87 10.31
C VAL A 58 12.37 -1.37 11.38
N PRO A 59 13.49 -0.72 11.00
CA PRO A 59 14.39 -0.09 11.95
C PRO A 59 13.64 0.90 12.84
N LYS A 60 14.16 1.20 14.04
CA LYS A 60 13.53 2.11 15.00
C LYS A 60 12.96 3.37 14.33
N TYR A 61 11.70 3.66 14.64
CA TYR A 61 10.94 4.79 14.15
C TYR A 61 10.26 5.52 15.32
N ASP A 62 10.02 6.81 15.13
CA ASP A 62 9.47 7.68 16.18
C ASP A 62 7.98 7.97 15.99
N VAL A 63 7.52 7.98 14.72
CA VAL A 63 6.16 8.40 14.33
C VAL A 63 5.56 7.42 13.34
N VAL A 64 4.28 7.11 13.51
CA VAL A 64 3.46 6.30 12.59
C VAL A 64 2.36 7.17 11.98
N PHE A 65 2.20 7.11 10.66
CA PHE A 65 1.09 7.75 9.97
C PHE A 65 -0.02 6.72 9.72
N SER A 66 -1.19 6.89 10.33
CA SER A 66 -2.32 5.97 10.14
C SER A 66 -3.67 6.64 10.42
N ASN A 67 -4.70 6.20 9.68
CA ASN A 67 -6.10 6.55 9.91
C ASN A 67 -6.92 5.36 10.43
N ASP A 68 -6.27 4.23 10.71
CA ASP A 68 -6.92 3.06 11.29
C ASP A 68 -6.88 3.17 12.82
N GLU A 69 -8.06 3.26 13.44
CA GLU A 69 -8.20 3.47 14.89
C GLU A 69 -7.62 2.30 15.71
N PHE A 70 -7.67 1.08 15.17
CA PHE A 70 -7.08 -0.08 15.83
C PHE A 70 -5.55 0.01 15.86
N THR A 71 -4.93 0.28 14.71
CA THR A 71 -3.49 0.54 14.56
C THR A 71 -3.04 1.67 15.48
N LYS A 72 -3.80 2.77 15.49
CA LYS A 72 -3.54 3.91 16.38
C LYS A 72 -3.51 3.48 17.84
N THR A 73 -4.55 2.79 18.29
CA THR A 73 -4.68 2.30 19.68
C THR A 73 -3.50 1.41 20.07
N LEU A 74 -3.04 0.52 19.18
CA LEU A 74 -1.92 -0.37 19.46
C LEU A 74 -0.58 0.38 19.60
N PHE A 75 -0.31 1.35 18.73
CA PHE A 75 0.92 2.13 18.78
C PHE A 75 0.97 3.13 19.94
N GLU A 76 -0.15 3.79 20.25
CA GLU A 76 -0.23 4.74 21.36
C GLU A 76 -0.02 4.02 22.72
N LYS A 77 -0.52 2.79 22.90
CA LYS A 77 -0.22 1.96 24.09
C LYS A 77 1.28 1.71 24.28
N ARG A 78 2.04 1.76 23.19
CA ARG A 78 3.49 1.58 23.18
C ARG A 78 4.26 2.91 23.22
N LYS A 79 3.56 4.03 23.43
CA LYS A 79 4.11 5.39 23.47
C LYS A 79 4.80 5.81 22.17
N ILE A 80 4.29 5.35 21.03
CA ILE A 80 4.72 5.78 19.71
C ILE A 80 3.68 6.78 19.19
N ASP A 81 4.14 7.92 18.67
CA ASP A 81 3.26 8.98 18.18
C ASP A 81 2.55 8.54 16.89
N VAL A 82 1.24 8.75 16.84
CA VAL A 82 0.42 8.42 15.66
C VAL A 82 -0.20 9.68 15.08
N ILE A 83 0.12 9.98 13.83
CA ILE A 83 -0.38 11.15 13.12
C ILE A 83 -1.42 10.71 12.07
N PRO A 84 -2.69 11.19 12.16
CA PRO A 84 -3.67 10.94 11.11
C PRO A 84 -3.30 11.68 9.83
N VAL A 85 -3.61 11.08 8.69
CA VAL A 85 -3.32 11.66 7.37
C VAL A 85 -4.60 12.22 6.76
N VAL A 86 -4.54 13.46 6.27
CA VAL A 86 -5.66 14.04 5.52
C VAL A 86 -5.84 13.27 4.22
N LEU A 87 -6.95 12.54 4.11
CA LEU A 87 -7.26 11.78 2.91
C LEU A 87 -7.88 12.71 1.86
N LYS A 88 -7.28 12.74 0.67
CA LYS A 88 -7.78 13.47 -0.48
C LYS A 88 -8.82 12.62 -1.21
N ASP A 89 -10.01 13.17 -1.44
CA ASP A 89 -11.07 12.63 -2.30
C ASP A 89 -11.17 11.08 -2.27
N ARG A 90 -11.60 10.55 -1.12
CA ARG A 90 -11.55 9.10 -0.80
C ARG A 90 -12.38 8.24 -1.74
N GLU A 91 -13.48 8.78 -2.25
CA GLU A 91 -14.35 8.05 -3.17
C GLU A 91 -13.63 7.81 -4.50
N LYS A 92 -12.85 8.80 -4.94
CA LYS A 92 -12.03 8.70 -6.14
C LYS A 92 -10.72 7.93 -5.93
N PHE A 93 -9.92 8.32 -4.94
CA PHE A 93 -8.56 7.80 -4.72
C PHE A 93 -8.57 6.61 -3.74
N SER A 94 -9.12 5.48 -4.19
CA SER A 94 -9.07 4.22 -3.45
C SER A 94 -8.71 3.04 -4.35
N GLY A 95 -7.96 2.08 -3.81
CA GLY A 95 -7.60 0.86 -4.54
C GLY A 95 -8.84 0.05 -4.96
N THR A 96 -9.92 0.08 -4.18
CA THR A 96 -11.19 -0.55 -4.53
C THR A 96 -11.79 0.07 -5.80
N ASN A 97 -11.88 1.40 -5.85
CA ASN A 97 -12.39 2.11 -7.02
C ASN A 97 -11.52 1.87 -8.26
N VAL A 98 -10.19 2.03 -8.11
CA VAL A 98 -9.25 1.83 -9.24
C VAL A 98 -9.37 0.41 -9.81
N ARG A 99 -9.40 -0.63 -8.97
CA ARG A 99 -9.58 -2.01 -9.44
C ARG A 99 -10.92 -2.21 -10.15
N GLN A 100 -12.01 -1.65 -9.62
CA GLN A 100 -13.32 -1.74 -10.26
C GLN A 100 -13.33 -1.08 -11.64
N LEU A 101 -12.74 0.12 -11.76
CA LEU A 101 -12.65 0.84 -13.03
C LEU A 101 -11.83 0.06 -14.07
N ILE A 102 -10.75 -0.62 -13.65
CA ILE A 102 -9.97 -1.49 -14.53
C ILE A 102 -10.83 -2.67 -15.03
N THR A 103 -11.53 -3.36 -14.13
CA THR A 103 -12.38 -4.50 -14.49
C THR A 103 -13.55 -4.10 -15.39
N ASP A 104 -14.09 -2.88 -15.21
CA ASP A 104 -15.21 -2.32 -15.97
C ASP A 104 -14.81 -1.69 -17.31
N ASP A 105 -13.53 -1.74 -17.72
CA ASP A 105 -13.01 -1.04 -18.90
C ASP A 105 -13.25 0.49 -18.90
N LYS A 106 -13.23 1.10 -17.71
CA LYS A 106 -13.41 2.55 -17.52
C LYS A 106 -12.06 3.27 -17.32
N ASN A 107 -12.08 4.61 -17.38
CA ASN A 107 -10.87 5.41 -17.17
C ASN A 107 -10.42 5.39 -15.70
N TRP A 108 -9.36 4.64 -15.41
CA TRP A 108 -8.66 4.58 -14.12
C TRP A 108 -7.30 5.26 -14.18
N GLN A 109 -6.79 5.52 -15.38
CA GLN A 109 -5.42 5.93 -15.63
C GLN A 109 -5.10 7.25 -14.92
N ASP A 110 -6.06 8.17 -14.84
CA ASP A 110 -5.89 9.49 -14.21
C ASP A 110 -6.00 9.48 -12.67
N LEU A 111 -6.29 8.31 -12.09
CA LEU A 111 -6.36 8.11 -10.63
C LEU A 111 -5.03 7.61 -10.05
N VAL A 112 -4.06 7.28 -10.89
CA VAL A 112 -2.73 6.83 -10.46
C VAL A 112 -1.60 7.64 -11.11
N PRO A 113 -0.43 7.73 -10.47
CA PRO A 113 0.73 8.36 -11.08
C PRO A 113 1.21 7.63 -12.34
N ARG A 114 1.95 8.33 -13.19
CA ARG A 114 2.51 7.78 -14.44
C ARG A 114 3.39 6.55 -14.21
N GLY A 115 4.13 6.50 -13.10
CA GLY A 115 4.96 5.35 -12.72
C GLY A 115 4.13 4.08 -12.54
N THR A 116 3.13 4.15 -11.66
CA THR A 116 2.17 3.06 -11.44
C THR A 116 1.49 2.63 -12.74
N ARG A 117 1.07 3.57 -13.58
CA ARG A 117 0.45 3.26 -14.89
C ARG A 117 1.35 2.37 -15.75
N LYS A 118 2.63 2.74 -15.90
CA LYS A 118 3.61 1.95 -16.67
C LYS A 118 3.80 0.54 -16.13
N VAL A 119 3.84 0.39 -14.80
CA VAL A 119 3.98 -0.94 -14.17
C VAL A 119 2.73 -1.78 -14.43
N LEU A 120 1.54 -1.20 -14.29
CA LEU A 120 0.28 -1.90 -14.57
C LEU A 120 0.17 -2.35 -16.04
N ASP A 121 0.64 -1.52 -16.98
CA ASP A 121 0.72 -1.88 -18.40
C ASP A 121 1.72 -3.03 -18.63
N LYS A 122 2.92 -2.95 -18.03
CA LYS A 122 3.99 -3.96 -18.13
C LYS A 122 3.53 -5.34 -17.64
N ILE A 123 2.70 -5.41 -16.61
CA ILE A 123 2.25 -6.67 -16.00
C ILE A 123 0.88 -7.17 -16.53
N ASN A 124 0.35 -6.54 -17.58
CA ASN A 124 -0.99 -6.83 -18.13
C ASN A 124 -2.09 -6.84 -17.04
N ALA A 125 -2.08 -5.82 -16.18
CA ALA A 125 -2.96 -5.77 -15.01
C ALA A 125 -4.46 -5.85 -15.35
N ILE A 126 -4.88 -5.33 -16.51
CA ILE A 126 -6.27 -5.38 -16.97
C ILE A 126 -6.72 -6.83 -17.13
N GLU A 127 -5.95 -7.63 -17.87
CA GLU A 127 -6.27 -9.04 -18.12
C GLU A 127 -6.23 -9.85 -16.82
N ARG A 128 -5.22 -9.61 -15.98
CA ARG A 128 -5.12 -10.25 -14.66
C ARG A 128 -6.37 -9.98 -13.81
N LEU A 129 -6.78 -8.72 -13.69
CA LEU A 129 -7.93 -8.33 -12.85
C LEU A 129 -9.26 -8.86 -13.37
N LYS A 130 -9.43 -9.03 -14.68
CA LYS A 130 -10.63 -9.65 -15.26
C LYS A 130 -10.71 -11.16 -15.00
N ASN A 131 -9.57 -11.81 -14.82
CA ASN A 131 -9.47 -13.25 -14.58
C ASN A 131 -9.46 -13.65 -13.10
N LEU A 132 -9.57 -12.68 -12.17
CA LEU A 132 -9.69 -12.89 -10.72
C LEU A 132 -11.14 -12.71 -10.25
#